data_AF-A0A7W4ZUB5-F1
#
_entry.id   AF-A0A7W4ZUB5-F1
#
_cell.length_a   1.000
_cell.length_b   1.000
_cell.length_c   1.000
_cell.angle_alpha   90.00
_cell.angle_beta   90.00
_cell.angle_gamma   90.00
#
_symmetry.space_group_name_H-M   'P 1'
#
loop_
_entity.id
_entity.type
_entity.pdbx_description
1 polymer ?
#
loop_
_entity_poly.entity_id
_entity_poly.type
_entity_poly.pdbx_seq_one_letter_code
_entity_poly.pdbx_strand_id
1 'polypeptide(L)'
;MAVYTYFGGMDGLWKALRQEGFTRLAARLAAVKMSADPVRDLAALGAAYLANALENPDLYRVMFDAGFDLEDTGAADETLDRLVRAIDRAKTNSRFRNEVDPPELATQSWAIGHGLASLVATGPLPHQALAHGVPMLTALFTSAGDEPDRCRQSVERGWGRILPRHARFS
;
A
#
# COMPACT_ATOMS: atom_id res chain seq x y z
N MET A 1 -27.48 -16.01 19.05
CA MET A 1 -26.56 -14.86 19.17
C MET A 1 -25.18 -15.34 19.65
N ALA A 2 -24.50 -16.21 18.90
CA ALA A 2 -23.20 -16.76 19.34
C ALA A 2 -22.01 -15.83 18.98
N VAL A 3 -22.14 -15.08 17.88
CA VAL A 3 -21.08 -14.21 17.35
C VAL A 3 -20.76 -13.05 18.30
N TYR A 4 -21.77 -12.27 18.70
CA TYR A 4 -21.54 -11.16 19.64
C TYR A 4 -21.06 -11.63 21.00
N THR A 5 -21.55 -12.78 21.48
CA THR A 5 -21.08 -13.36 22.74
C THR A 5 -19.60 -13.78 22.66
N TYR A 6 -19.18 -14.33 21.52
CA TYR A 6 -17.77 -14.70 21.29
C TYR A 6 -16.84 -13.48 21.30
N PHE A 7 -17.25 -12.38 20.66
CA PHE A 7 -16.45 -11.16 20.58
C PHE A 7 -16.70 -10.17 21.73
N GLY A 8 -17.49 -10.51 22.75
CA GLY A 8 -17.77 -9.59 23.85
C GLY A 8 -18.62 -8.37 23.48
N GLY A 9 -19.40 -8.45 22.40
CA GLY A 9 -20.30 -7.40 21.93
C GLY A 9 -19.97 -6.88 20.53
N MET A 10 -20.61 -5.78 20.15
CA MET A 10 -20.39 -5.12 18.85
C MET A 10 -18.99 -4.51 18.78
N ASP A 11 -18.53 -3.88 19.85
CA ASP A 11 -17.21 -3.22 19.89
C ASP A 11 -16.07 -4.21 19.68
N GLY A 12 -16.12 -5.37 20.34
CA GLY A 12 -15.11 -6.40 20.14
C GLY A 12 -15.19 -7.06 18.76
N LEU A 13 -16.37 -7.11 18.14
CA LEU A 13 -16.49 -7.52 16.74
C LEU A 13 -15.79 -6.51 15.81
N TRP A 14 -15.96 -5.20 16.04
CA TRP A 14 -15.27 -4.17 15.27
C TRP A 14 -13.75 -4.22 15.42
N LYS A 15 -13.25 -4.40 16.65
CA LYS A 15 -11.82 -4.59 16.92
C LYS A 15 -11.26 -5.80 16.18
N ALA A 16 -11.96 -6.93 16.24
CA ALA A 16 -11.56 -8.16 15.53
C ALA A 16 -11.56 -7.98 14.00
N LEU A 17 -12.54 -7.26 13.44
CA LEU A 17 -12.55 -6.94 12.00
C LEU A 17 -11.42 -6.01 11.61
N ARG A 18 -11.13 -4.99 12.43
CA ARG A 18 -9.99 -4.09 12.22
C ARG A 18 -8.68 -4.87 12.20
N GLN A 19 -8.48 -5.77 13.16
CA GLN A 19 -7.32 -6.66 13.23
C GLN A 19 -7.19 -7.57 12.00
N GLU A 20 -8.28 -8.26 11.63
CA GLU A 20 -8.31 -9.16 10.48
C GLU A 20 -7.94 -8.44 9.18
N GLY A 21 -8.39 -7.20 9.01
CA GLY A 21 -8.06 -6.40 7.85
C GLY A 21 -6.55 -6.13 7.72
N PHE A 22 -5.88 -5.75 8.80
CA PHE A 22 -4.42 -5.58 8.78
C PHE A 22 -3.67 -6.91 8.61
N THR A 23 -4.12 -8.00 9.25
CA THR A 23 -3.53 -9.34 9.05
C THR A 23 -3.59 -9.76 7.58
N ARG A 24 -4.73 -9.58 6.90
CA ARG A 24 -4.85 -9.88 5.47
C ARG A 24 -3.97 -9.00 4.61
N LEU A 25 -3.92 -7.70 4.90
CA LEU A 25 -3.07 -6.77 4.17
C LEU A 25 -1.59 -7.15 4.33
N ALA A 26 -1.12 -7.41 5.55
CA ALA A 26 0.24 -7.85 5.83
C ALA A 26 0.59 -9.13 5.07
N ALA A 27 -0.29 -10.13 5.08
CA ALA A 27 -0.09 -11.37 4.32
C ALA A 27 -0.01 -11.11 2.81
N ARG A 28 -0.83 -10.21 2.27
CA ARG A 28 -0.83 -9.87 0.85
C ARG A 28 0.44 -9.12 0.43
N LEU A 29 0.92 -8.19 1.26
CA LEU A 29 2.19 -7.51 1.04
C LEU A 29 3.37 -8.49 1.15
N ALA A 30 3.28 -9.48 2.05
CA ALA A 30 4.27 -10.55 2.16
C ALA A 30 4.38 -11.45 0.94
N ALA A 31 3.28 -11.63 0.21
CA ALA A 31 3.26 -12.41 -1.03
C ALA A 31 3.89 -11.68 -2.25
N VAL A 32 4.23 -10.39 -2.11
CA VAL A 32 4.87 -9.63 -3.21
C VAL A 32 6.30 -10.14 -3.41
N LYS A 33 6.56 -10.74 -4.57
CA LYS A 33 7.90 -11.19 -4.96
C LYS A 33 8.82 -9.99 -5.21
N MET A 34 9.84 -9.88 -4.37
CA MET A 34 10.93 -8.92 -4.51
C MET A 34 11.83 -9.30 -5.70
N SER A 35 12.36 -8.31 -6.41
CA SER A 35 13.21 -8.42 -7.59
C SER A 35 14.52 -7.66 -7.40
N ALA A 36 15.39 -7.62 -8.41
CA ALA A 36 16.59 -6.78 -8.36
C ALA A 36 16.30 -5.27 -8.46
N ASP A 37 15.07 -4.88 -8.78
CA ASP A 37 14.66 -3.48 -8.94
C ASP A 37 13.80 -3.03 -7.73
N PRO A 38 14.40 -2.42 -6.69
CA PRO A 38 13.69 -2.08 -5.46
C PRO A 38 12.60 -1.03 -5.65
N VAL A 39 12.75 -0.11 -6.63
CA VAL A 39 11.72 0.90 -6.94
C VAL A 39 10.49 0.25 -7.57
N ARG A 40 10.71 -0.74 -8.44
CA ARG A 40 9.63 -1.57 -8.99
C ARG A 40 8.93 -2.38 -7.90
N ASP A 41 9.68 -2.91 -6.94
CA ASP A 41 9.11 -3.67 -5.82
C ASP A 41 8.27 -2.77 -4.90
N LEU A 42 8.73 -1.55 -4.63
CA LEU A 42 8.00 -0.55 -3.85
C LEU A 42 6.66 -0.19 -4.52
N ALA A 43 6.67 0.06 -5.83
CA ALA A 43 5.43 0.26 -6.59
C ALA A 43 4.53 -0.98 -6.60
N ALA A 44 5.11 -2.20 -6.63
CA ALA A 44 4.34 -3.43 -6.56
C ALA A 44 3.67 -3.65 -5.17
N LEU A 45 4.31 -3.21 -4.08
CA LEU A 45 3.70 -3.18 -2.75
C LEU A 45 2.49 -2.24 -2.72
N GLY A 46 2.62 -1.03 -3.27
CA GLY A 46 1.49 -0.09 -3.40
C GLY A 46 0.34 -0.64 -4.26
N ALA A 47 0.65 -1.33 -5.36
CA ALA A 47 -0.36 -2.01 -6.17
C ALA A 47 -1.04 -3.17 -5.41
N ALA A 48 -0.31 -3.93 -4.62
CA ALA A 48 -0.86 -5.00 -3.78
C ALA A 48 -1.77 -4.47 -2.67
N TYR A 49 -1.40 -3.33 -2.06
CA TYR A 49 -2.23 -2.59 -1.12
C TYR A 49 -3.56 -2.17 -1.75
N LEU A 50 -3.53 -1.55 -2.93
CA LEU A 50 -4.75 -1.15 -3.65
C LEU A 50 -5.61 -2.35 -4.04
N ALA A 51 -4.99 -3.44 -4.49
CA ALA A 51 -5.73 -4.66 -4.80
C ALA A 51 -6.45 -5.22 -3.56
N ASN A 52 -5.82 -5.18 -2.38
CA ASN A 52 -6.47 -5.57 -1.13
C ASN A 52 -7.74 -4.76 -0.86
N ALA A 53 -7.62 -3.43 -1.02
CA ALA A 53 -8.71 -2.48 -0.77
C ALA A 53 -9.87 -2.70 -1.75
N LEU A 54 -9.57 -2.88 -3.04
CA LEU A 54 -10.58 -3.08 -4.08
C LEU A 54 -11.28 -4.44 -3.98
N GLU A 55 -10.56 -5.48 -3.57
CA GLU A 55 -11.14 -6.83 -3.38
C GLU A 55 -11.96 -6.92 -2.09
N ASN A 56 -11.70 -6.07 -1.09
CA ASN A 56 -12.35 -6.11 0.23
C ASN A 56 -12.75 -4.70 0.72
N PRO A 57 -13.61 -3.95 0.00
CA PRO A 57 -13.86 -2.54 0.28
C PRO A 57 -14.50 -2.29 1.65
N ASP A 58 -15.41 -3.16 2.10
CA ASP A 58 -16.04 -3.04 3.42
C ASP A 58 -15.03 -3.25 4.55
N LEU A 59 -14.18 -4.29 4.43
CA LEU A 59 -13.14 -4.56 5.41
C LEU A 59 -12.09 -3.45 5.42
N TYR A 60 -11.73 -2.92 4.25
CA TYR A 60 -10.83 -1.78 4.12
C TYR A 60 -11.36 -0.55 4.84
N ARG A 61 -12.67 -0.25 4.71
CA ARG A 61 -13.31 0.84 5.46
C ARG A 61 -13.21 0.63 6.97
N VAL A 62 -13.39 -0.61 7.45
CA VAL A 62 -13.27 -0.94 8.87
C VAL A 62 -11.83 -0.77 9.40
N MET A 63 -10.82 -1.17 8.63
CA MET A 63 -9.41 -1.10 9.04
C MET A 63 -8.98 0.31 9.49
N PHE A 64 -9.47 1.32 8.79
CA PHE A 64 -9.12 2.73 9.02
C PHE A 64 -10.20 3.50 9.79
N ASP A 65 -11.19 2.81 10.37
CA ASP A 65 -12.12 3.42 11.31
C ASP A 65 -11.39 3.65 12.65
N ALA A 66 -11.17 4.92 12.97
CA ALA A 66 -10.48 5.34 14.20
C ALA A 66 -11.36 5.21 15.46
N GLY A 67 -12.64 4.85 15.32
CA GLY A 67 -13.55 4.66 16.45
C GLY A 67 -13.28 3.43 17.30
N PHE A 68 -12.43 2.51 16.85
CA PHE A 68 -12.15 1.25 17.55
C PHE A 68 -10.65 0.97 17.56
N ASP A 69 -10.08 0.63 18.72
CA ASP A 69 -8.64 0.33 18.85
C ASP A 69 -8.19 -0.89 18.04
N LEU A 70 -6.92 -0.91 17.64
CA LEU A 70 -6.24 -2.15 17.24
C LEU A 70 -5.79 -2.90 18.50
N GLU A 71 -6.12 -4.18 18.60
CA GLU A 71 -5.67 -5.01 19.72
C GLU A 71 -4.19 -5.36 19.60
N ASP A 72 -3.71 -5.59 18.37
CA ASP A 72 -2.30 -5.85 18.06
C ASP A 72 -1.87 -5.03 16.84
N THR A 73 -0.98 -4.06 17.07
CA THR A 73 -0.44 -3.20 16.02
C THR A 73 0.56 -3.92 15.13
N GLY A 74 1.10 -5.08 15.53
CA GLY A 74 2.20 -5.75 14.82
C GLY A 74 1.90 -6.04 13.35
N ALA A 75 0.65 -6.41 13.01
CA ALA A 75 0.25 -6.58 11.62
C ALA A 75 0.22 -5.25 10.85
N ALA A 76 -0.23 -4.16 11.48
CA ALA A 76 -0.24 -2.83 10.89
C ALA A 76 1.18 -2.29 10.70
N ASP A 77 2.04 -2.43 11.71
CA ASP A 77 3.44 -2.01 11.70
C ASP A 77 4.20 -2.75 10.59
N GLU A 78 3.99 -4.06 10.45
CA GLU A 78 4.60 -4.89 9.39
C GLU A 78 4.22 -4.42 7.98
N THR A 79 3.05 -3.78 7.79
CA THR A 79 2.68 -3.23 6.48
C THR A 79 3.54 -2.03 6.08
N LEU A 80 3.82 -1.13 7.02
CA LEU A 80 4.68 0.04 6.81
C LEU A 80 6.14 -0.38 6.73
N ASP A 81 6.59 -1.28 7.61
CA ASP A 81 7.95 -1.80 7.65
C ASP A 81 8.38 -2.44 6.32
N ARG A 82 7.46 -3.04 5.57
CA ARG A 82 7.76 -3.58 4.23
C ARG A 82 8.11 -2.48 3.23
N LEU A 83 7.43 -1.34 3.29
CA LEU A 83 7.78 -0.17 2.48
C LEU A 83 9.14 0.39 2.90
N VAL A 84 9.37 0.53 4.20
CA VAL A 84 10.65 0.96 4.78
C VAL A 84 11.80 0.10 4.27
N ARG A 85 11.70 -1.23 4.35
CA ARG A 85 12.72 -2.17 3.86
C ARG A 85 12.94 -2.07 2.35
N ALA A 86 11.89 -1.83 1.56
CA ALA A 86 12.04 -1.64 0.12
C ALA A 86 12.77 -0.33 -0.22
N ILE A 87 12.53 0.73 0.55
CA ILE A 87 13.21 2.02 0.44
C ILE A 87 14.68 1.90 0.86
N ASP A 88 14.99 1.19 1.95
CA ASP A 88 16.37 0.91 2.34
C ASP A 88 17.13 0.17 1.24
N ARG A 89 16.50 -0.83 0.63
CA ARG A 89 17.09 -1.51 -0.54
C ARG A 89 17.33 -0.55 -1.69
N ALA A 90 16.44 0.39 -1.96
CA ALA A 90 16.64 1.40 -2.99
C ALA A 90 17.83 2.31 -2.68
N LYS A 91 18.04 2.69 -1.40
CA LYS A 91 19.26 3.40 -0.97
C LYS A 91 20.52 2.57 -1.17
N THR A 92 20.53 1.31 -0.73
CA THR A 92 21.68 0.40 -0.90
C THR A 92 22.04 0.18 -2.38
N ASN A 93 21.06 0.22 -3.27
CA ASN A 93 21.26 0.11 -4.73
C ASN A 93 21.52 1.47 -5.41
N SER A 94 21.77 2.53 -4.64
CA SER A 94 22.00 3.90 -5.12
C SER A 94 20.87 4.42 -6.04
N ARG A 95 19.64 3.92 -5.84
CA ARG A 95 18.44 4.45 -6.51
C ARG A 95 17.91 5.69 -5.81
N PHE A 96 18.05 5.77 -4.49
CA PHE A 96 17.69 6.95 -3.71
C PHE A 96 18.93 7.55 -3.05
N ARG A 97 18.90 8.86 -2.76
CA ARG A 97 20.01 9.53 -2.08
C ARG A 97 20.19 8.98 -0.66
N ASN A 98 21.42 9.10 -0.14
CA ASN A 98 21.75 8.57 1.19
C ASN A 98 21.01 9.28 2.33
N GLU A 99 20.64 10.55 2.13
CA GLU A 99 19.96 11.40 3.11
C GLU A 99 18.46 11.11 3.21
N VAL A 100 17.89 10.31 2.30
CA VAL A 100 16.48 9.90 2.37
C VAL A 100 16.23 9.15 3.67
N ASP A 101 15.25 9.60 4.44
CA ASP A 101 14.77 8.88 5.61
C ASP A 101 13.72 7.82 5.19
N PRO A 102 13.99 6.52 5.35
CA PRO A 102 13.10 5.47 4.86
C PRO A 102 11.67 5.49 5.45
N PRO A 103 11.46 5.69 6.77
CA PRO A 103 10.12 5.85 7.34
C PRO A 103 9.32 7.03 6.77
N GLU A 104 9.97 8.17 6.53
CA GLU A 104 9.31 9.34 5.94
C GLU A 104 8.85 9.06 4.50
N LEU A 105 9.73 8.51 3.66
CA LEU A 105 9.37 8.19 2.28
C LEU A 105 8.34 7.05 2.21
N ALA A 106 8.37 6.11 3.17
CA ALA A 106 7.36 5.06 3.31
C ALA A 106 5.99 5.66 3.64
N THR A 107 5.95 6.63 4.56
CA THR A 107 4.74 7.35 4.95
C THR A 107 4.16 8.14 3.78
N GLN A 108 4.99 8.85 3.02
CA GLN A 108 4.56 9.57 1.81
C GLN A 108 4.01 8.62 0.74
N SER A 109 4.68 7.49 0.52
CA SER A 109 4.22 6.45 -0.41
C SER A 109 2.89 5.83 0.03
N TRP A 110 2.74 5.57 1.33
CA TRP A 110 1.52 5.07 1.93
C TRP A 110 0.38 6.08 1.79
N ALA A 111 0.62 7.37 2.04
CA ALA A 111 -0.38 8.41 1.88
C ALA A 111 -0.95 8.47 0.45
N ILE A 112 -0.09 8.32 -0.56
CA ILE A 112 -0.52 8.23 -1.97
C ILE A 112 -1.41 7.00 -2.19
N GLY A 113 -0.95 5.82 -1.75
CA GLY A 113 -1.70 4.56 -1.90
C GLY A 113 -3.04 4.58 -1.16
N HIS A 114 -3.04 5.08 0.07
CA HIS A 114 -4.22 5.22 0.93
C HIS A 114 -5.23 6.23 0.35
N GLY A 115 -4.76 7.37 -0.16
CA GLY A 115 -5.61 8.36 -0.82
C GLY A 115 -6.30 7.78 -2.06
N LEU A 116 -5.56 7.08 -2.92
CA LEU A 116 -6.13 6.41 -4.09
C LEU A 116 -7.11 5.30 -3.69
N ALA A 117 -6.77 4.47 -2.70
CA ALA A 117 -7.65 3.41 -2.22
C ALA A 117 -8.95 3.96 -1.65
N SER A 118 -8.86 4.98 -0.78
CA SER A 118 -10.04 5.57 -0.14
C SER A 118 -10.97 6.25 -1.14
N LEU A 119 -10.40 6.89 -2.17
CA LEU A 119 -11.19 7.58 -3.19
C LEU A 119 -11.78 6.64 -4.26
N VAL A 120 -11.16 5.48 -4.51
CA VAL A 120 -11.61 4.53 -5.57
C VAL A 120 -12.38 3.35 -5.01
N ALA A 121 -11.91 2.70 -3.94
CA ALA A 121 -12.54 1.50 -3.39
C ALA A 121 -13.79 1.83 -2.57
N THR A 122 -13.74 2.95 -1.84
CA THR A 122 -14.80 3.36 -0.90
C THR A 122 -15.33 4.77 -1.20
N GLY A 123 -14.87 5.38 -2.28
CA GLY A 123 -15.07 6.81 -2.56
C GLY A 123 -15.67 7.08 -3.94
N PRO A 124 -15.68 8.36 -4.37
CA PRO A 124 -16.41 8.81 -5.55
C PRO A 124 -15.65 8.64 -6.87
N LEU A 125 -14.35 8.30 -6.84
CA LEU A 125 -13.54 8.24 -8.05
C LEU A 125 -13.66 6.89 -8.77
N PRO A 126 -13.62 6.89 -10.11
CA PRO A 126 -13.71 5.66 -10.87
C PRO A 126 -12.36 4.91 -10.87
N HIS A 127 -12.35 3.62 -11.21
CA HIS A 127 -11.14 2.78 -11.24
C HIS A 127 -9.99 3.33 -12.09
N GLN A 128 -10.29 4.15 -13.10
CA GLN A 128 -9.31 4.81 -13.96
C GLN A 128 -8.39 5.76 -13.18
N ALA A 129 -8.84 6.30 -12.05
CA ALA A 129 -8.03 7.18 -11.21
C ALA A 129 -6.78 6.48 -10.64
N LEU A 130 -6.75 5.15 -10.58
CA LEU A 130 -5.58 4.37 -10.19
C LEU A 130 -4.38 4.59 -11.13
N ALA A 131 -4.61 5.07 -12.35
CA ALA A 131 -3.55 5.46 -13.29
C ALA A 131 -2.68 6.63 -12.75
N HIS A 132 -3.22 7.47 -11.86
CA HIS A 132 -2.46 8.57 -11.25
C HIS A 132 -1.37 8.09 -10.29
N GLY A 133 -1.44 6.84 -9.81
CA GLY A 133 -0.39 6.29 -8.94
C GLY A 133 0.99 6.26 -9.60
N VAL A 134 1.05 6.01 -10.92
CA VAL A 134 2.32 6.02 -11.68
C VAL A 134 3.00 7.39 -11.62
N PRO A 135 2.42 8.49 -12.16
CA PRO A 135 3.08 9.79 -12.13
C PRO A 135 3.32 10.32 -10.71
N MET A 136 2.44 10.03 -9.75
CA MET A 136 2.63 10.48 -8.35
C MET A 136 3.82 9.79 -7.70
N LEU A 137 3.93 8.46 -7.80
CA LEU A 137 5.07 7.72 -7.25
C LEU A 137 6.36 8.04 -8.00
N THR A 138 6.33 8.17 -9.33
CA THR A 138 7.50 8.59 -10.11
C THR A 138 8.02 9.96 -9.64
N ALA A 139 7.14 10.95 -9.47
CA ALA A 139 7.54 12.27 -8.97
C ALA A 139 8.15 12.18 -7.57
N LEU A 140 7.51 11.43 -6.66
CA LEU A 140 8.00 11.22 -5.31
C LEU A 140 9.40 10.58 -5.29
N PHE A 141 9.59 9.49 -6.03
CA PHE A 141 10.84 8.74 -6.06
C PHE A 141 11.97 9.47 -6.80
N THR A 142 11.63 10.24 -7.83
CA THR A 142 12.58 11.16 -8.49
C THR A 142 13.03 12.24 -7.51
N SER A 143 12.10 12.79 -6.70
CA SER A 143 12.45 13.75 -5.65
C SER A 143 13.37 13.14 -4.59
N ALA A 144 13.26 11.83 -4.34
CA ALA A 144 14.13 11.06 -3.46
C ALA A 144 15.50 10.70 -4.10
N GLY A 145 15.69 10.98 -5.39
CA GLY A 145 16.97 10.88 -6.08
C GLY A 145 17.08 9.84 -7.17
N ASP A 146 15.99 9.14 -7.52
CA ASP A 146 16.04 8.21 -8.63
C ASP A 146 16.10 8.95 -9.98
N GLU A 147 16.64 8.28 -10.99
CA GLU A 147 16.72 8.85 -12.34
C GLU A 147 15.32 8.82 -12.98
N PRO A 148 14.80 9.94 -13.53
CA PRO A 148 13.40 10.07 -13.95
C PRO A 148 12.89 8.97 -14.88
N ASP A 149 13.63 8.64 -15.95
CA ASP A 149 13.15 7.69 -16.97
C ASP A 149 13.17 6.26 -16.45
N ARG A 150 14.25 5.88 -15.77
CA ARG A 150 14.37 4.58 -15.08
C ARG A 150 13.35 4.45 -13.96
N CYS A 151 13.12 5.50 -13.18
CA CYS A 151 12.13 5.54 -12.12
C CYS A 151 10.73 5.27 -12.68
N ARG A 152 10.35 5.96 -13.75
CA ARG A 152 9.07 5.76 -14.43
C ARG A 152 8.90 4.31 -14.84
N GLN A 153 9.86 3.75 -15.57
CA GLN A 153 9.81 2.35 -16.02
C GLN A 153 9.69 1.35 -14.85
N SER A 154 10.42 1.59 -13.75
CA SER A 154 10.33 0.78 -12.54
C SER A 154 8.92 0.84 -11.94
N VAL A 155 8.38 2.04 -11.76
CA VAL A 155 7.04 2.26 -11.20
C VAL A 155 5.97 1.63 -12.09
N GLU A 156 6.02 1.85 -13.40
CA GLU A 156 5.07 1.29 -14.37
C GLU A 156 5.03 -0.24 -14.32
N ARG A 157 6.20 -0.90 -14.25
CA ARG A 157 6.30 -2.37 -14.12
C ARG A 157 5.78 -2.90 -12.79
N GLY A 158 5.95 -2.14 -11.71
CA GLY A 158 5.43 -2.51 -10.39
C GLY A 158 3.92 -2.31 -10.29
N TRP A 159 3.45 -1.18 -10.81
CA TRP A 159 2.08 -0.70 -10.72
C TRP A 159 1.14 -1.38 -11.71
N GLY A 160 1.61 -1.74 -12.91
CA GLY A 160 0.78 -2.21 -14.02
C GLY A 160 -0.12 -3.42 -13.72
N ARG A 161 0.14 -4.16 -12.62
CA ARG A 161 -0.74 -5.23 -12.15
C ARG A 161 -2.11 -4.73 -11.71
N ILE A 162 -2.23 -3.52 -11.17
CA ILE A 162 -3.50 -2.95 -10.71
C ILE A 162 -4.28 -2.22 -11.82
N LEU A 163 -3.60 -1.84 -12.90
CA LEU A 163 -4.24 -1.13 -13.99
C LEU A 163 -5.14 -2.07 -14.82
N PRO A 164 -6.33 -1.59 -15.25
CA PRO A 164 -7.18 -2.34 -16.15
C PRO A 164 -6.45 -2.64 -17.47
N ARG A 165 -6.83 -3.75 -18.12
CA ARG A 165 -6.07 -4.30 -19.27
C ARG A 165 -5.81 -3.30 -20.42
N HIS A 166 -6.69 -2.32 -20.63
CA HIS A 166 -6.54 -1.28 -21.65
C HIS A 166 -5.60 -0.12 -21.25
N ALA A 167 -5.22 -0.04 -19.98
CA ALA A 167 -4.28 0.95 -19.43
C ALA A 167 -2.89 0.35 -19.14
N ARG A 168 -2.67 -0.93 -19.46
CA ARG A 168 -1.36 -1.57 -19.37
C ARG A 168 -0.59 -1.24 -20.64
N PHE A 169 0.21 -0.17 -20.57
CA PHE A 169 1.23 0.34 -21.52
C PHE A 169 1.17 -0.20 -22.97
N SER A 170 0.72 0.71 -23.86
CA SER A 170 1.13 0.78 -25.27
C SER A 170 2.58 1.26 -25.38
#